data_AF-A0ABD5LQX7-F1
#
_entry.id   AF-A0ABD5LQX7-F1
#
_cell.length_a   1.000
_cell.length_b   1.000
_cell.length_c   1.000
_cell.angle_alpha   90.00
_cell.angle_beta   90.00
_cell.angle_gamma   90.00
#
_symmetry.space_group_name_H-M   'P 1'
#
loop_
_entity.id
_entity.type
_entity.pdbx_description
1 polymer ?
#
loop_
_entity_poly.entity_id
_entity_poly.type
_entity_poly.pdbx_seq_one_letter_code
_entity_poly.pdbx_strand_id
1 'polypeptide(L)'
;MKGRAAPEIVHSTDRLLYPLRRTTPKGSTDPGWVRISWDEALAETAASLGRIRAQSGAEAVAFSVTTPSGTPISDSIDWIERFIRHFGSPNACYGTEICNWHKDFAHAFTFGSGMPAADYPNAETIMLWGHNYCAAIRMRRGRQSG
;
A
#
# COMPACT_ATOMS: atom_id res chain seq x y z
N MET A 1 17.52 -7.69 -10.91
CA MET A 1 16.23 -7.29 -11.54
C MET A 1 15.10 -7.71 -10.62
N LYS A 2 14.26 -6.78 -10.12
CA LYS A 2 13.29 -7.05 -9.04
C LYS A 2 12.36 -8.25 -9.32
N GLY A 3 11.85 -8.38 -10.55
CA GLY A 3 11.00 -9.51 -10.93
C GLY A 3 11.69 -10.88 -10.88
N ARG A 4 13.02 -10.96 -11.03
CA ARG A 4 13.77 -12.22 -10.90
C ARG A 4 13.93 -12.67 -9.45
N ALA A 5 13.91 -11.75 -8.49
CA ALA A 5 14.01 -12.04 -7.07
C ALA A 5 12.67 -12.45 -6.43
N ALA A 6 11.56 -12.44 -7.20
CA ALA A 6 10.24 -12.77 -6.66
C ALA A 6 10.17 -14.18 -6.03
N PRO A 7 10.73 -15.26 -6.64
CA PRO A 7 10.77 -16.57 -6.00
C PRO A 7 11.55 -16.58 -4.68
N GLU A 8 12.67 -15.86 -4.59
CA GLU A 8 13.49 -15.76 -3.38
C GLU A 8 12.70 -15.10 -2.23
N ILE A 9 11.90 -14.07 -2.52
CA ILE A 9 11.02 -13.42 -1.53
C ILE A 9 9.93 -14.38 -1.07
N VAL A 10 9.30 -15.10 -2.01
CA VAL A 10 8.21 -16.06 -1.70
C VAL A 10 8.71 -17.21 -0.84
N HIS A 11 9.93 -17.69 -1.09
CA HIS A 11 10.57 -18.83 -0.41
C HIS A 11 11.56 -18.42 0.69
N SER A 12 11.62 -17.15 1.07
CA SER A 12 12.49 -16.67 2.13
C SER A 12 12.20 -17.40 3.45
N THR A 13 13.25 -17.81 4.15
CA THR A 13 13.17 -18.41 5.49
C THR A 13 12.64 -17.43 6.54
N ASP A 14 12.79 -16.13 6.30
CA ASP A 14 12.37 -15.05 7.21
C ASP A 14 10.92 -14.62 6.97
N ARG A 15 10.22 -15.26 6.02
CA ARG A 15 8.83 -14.95 5.70
C ARG A 15 7.92 -15.33 6.87
N LEU A 16 7.14 -14.37 7.35
CA LEU A 16 6.08 -14.64 8.32
C LEU A 16 4.96 -15.47 7.68
N LEU A 17 4.75 -16.68 8.19
CA LEU A 17 3.73 -17.62 7.70
C LEU A 17 2.51 -17.70 8.63
N TYR A 18 2.65 -17.22 9.87
CA TYR A 18 1.62 -17.33 10.90
C TYR A 18 1.47 -16.01 11.66
N PRO A 19 0.26 -15.70 12.16
CA PRO A 19 0.07 -14.59 13.09
C PRO A 19 0.94 -14.78 14.34
N LEU A 20 1.52 -13.68 14.80
CA LEU A 20 2.33 -13.62 16.01
C LEU A 20 1.75 -12.58 16.97
N ARG A 21 1.75 -12.89 18.26
CA ARG A 21 1.35 -12.00 19.35
C ARG A 21 2.56 -11.63 20.18
N ARG A 22 2.70 -10.34 20.48
CA ARG A 22 3.73 -9.85 21.40
C ARG A 22 3.32 -10.19 22.83
N THR A 23 4.22 -10.76 23.62
CA THR A 23 3.93 -11.10 25.02
C THR A 23 4.56 -10.14 26.02
N THR A 24 5.53 -9.32 25.56
CA THR A 24 6.16 -8.28 26.38
C THR A 24 5.59 -6.89 26.10
N PRO A 25 5.78 -5.93 27.02
CA PRO A 25 5.37 -4.53 26.82
C PRO A 25 5.94 -3.92 25.53
N LYS A 26 5.21 -2.96 24.96
CA LYS A 26 5.70 -2.22 23.78
C LYS A 26 6.97 -1.46 24.17
N GLY A 27 8.03 -1.60 23.37
CA GLY A 27 9.32 -0.94 23.61
C GLY A 27 10.35 -1.80 24.36
N SER A 28 10.00 -3.01 24.78
CA SER A 28 10.98 -4.00 25.26
C SER A 28 11.96 -4.38 24.15
N THR A 29 13.22 -4.67 24.53
CA THR A 29 14.29 -5.12 23.62
C THR A 29 13.96 -6.45 22.96
N ASP A 30 13.34 -7.37 23.70
CA ASP A 30 12.76 -8.61 23.18
C ASP A 30 11.21 -8.53 23.23
N PRO A 31 10.53 -8.56 22.08
CA PRO A 31 9.08 -8.60 21.99
C PRO A 31 8.43 -9.90 22.53
N GLY A 32 9.19 -10.99 22.65
CA GLY A 32 8.65 -12.29 23.07
C GLY A 32 7.49 -12.76 22.18
N TRP A 33 7.69 -12.77 20.86
CA TRP A 33 6.65 -13.17 19.91
C TRP A 33 6.25 -14.63 20.08
N VAL A 34 4.94 -14.89 20.20
CA VAL A 34 4.38 -16.25 20.22
C VAL A 34 3.39 -16.42 19.08
N ARG A 35 3.35 -17.61 18.48
CA ARG A 35 2.39 -17.93 17.42
C ARG A 35 0.98 -18.03 18.00
N ILE A 36 0.00 -17.49 17.28
CA ILE A 36 -1.43 -17.65 17.55
C ILE A 36 -2.16 -18.07 16.28
N SER A 37 -3.41 -18.50 16.42
CA SER A 37 -4.29 -18.80 15.28
C SER A 37 -4.78 -17.51 14.60
N TRP A 38 -5.29 -17.65 13.37
CA TRP A 38 -5.96 -16.55 12.67
C TRP A 38 -7.22 -16.07 13.40
N ASP A 39 -8.01 -16.99 13.96
CA ASP A 39 -9.23 -16.65 14.69
C ASP A 39 -8.91 -15.83 15.95
N GLU A 40 -7.88 -16.23 16.71
CA GLU A 40 -7.41 -15.46 17.87
C GLU A 40 -6.93 -14.07 17.46
N ALA A 41 -6.09 -13.98 16.41
CA ALA A 41 -5.54 -12.70 15.96
C ALA A 41 -6.63 -11.72 15.52
N LEU A 42 -7.61 -12.21 14.75
CA LEU A 42 -8.73 -11.41 14.28
C LEU A 42 -9.68 -11.02 15.42
N ALA A 43 -9.98 -11.95 16.33
CA ALA A 43 -10.83 -11.68 17.49
C ALA A 43 -10.21 -10.65 18.44
N GLU A 44 -8.91 -10.78 18.78
CA GLU A 44 -8.19 -9.83 19.62
C GLU A 44 -8.14 -8.43 18.98
N THR A 45 -7.91 -8.37 17.67
CA THR A 45 -7.89 -7.11 16.91
C THR A 45 -9.27 -6.46 16.90
N ALA A 46 -10.32 -7.22 16.57
CA ALA A 46 -11.69 -6.71 16.54
C ALA A 46 -12.16 -6.22 17.92
N ALA A 47 -11.86 -6.98 18.98
CA ALA A 47 -12.18 -6.58 20.35
C ALA A 47 -11.46 -5.29 20.76
N SER A 48 -10.18 -5.16 20.39
CA SER A 48 -9.39 -3.96 20.67
C SER A 48 -9.92 -2.72 19.93
N LEU A 49 -10.22 -2.86 18.65
CA LEU A 49 -10.82 -1.79 17.83
C LEU A 49 -12.19 -1.37 18.38
N GLY A 50 -13.04 -2.34 18.73
CA GLY A 50 -14.36 -2.09 19.33
C GLY A 50 -14.26 -1.37 20.67
N ARG A 51 -13.32 -1.80 21.53
CA ARG A 51 -13.07 -1.14 22.83
C ARG A 51 -12.62 0.31 22.66
N ILE A 52 -11.66 0.58 21.76
CA ILE A 52 -11.18 1.95 21.50
C ILE A 52 -12.33 2.81 20.97
N ARG A 53 -13.11 2.29 20.01
CA ARG A 53 -14.27 2.99 19.46
C ARG A 53 -15.29 3.35 20.53
N ALA A 54 -15.58 2.43 21.46
CA ALA A 54 -16.53 2.67 22.54
C ALA A 54 -16.03 3.68 23.59
N GLN A 55 -14.72 3.71 23.84
CA GLN A 55 -14.12 4.55 24.90
C GLN A 55 -13.74 5.95 24.43
N SER A 56 -13.34 6.09 23.16
CA SER A 56 -12.68 7.31 22.66
C SER A 56 -13.13 7.73 21.26
N GLY A 57 -14.16 7.07 20.70
CA GLY A 57 -14.63 7.34 19.35
C GLY A 57 -13.87 6.56 18.27
N ALA A 58 -14.46 6.47 17.07
CA ALA A 58 -13.85 5.78 15.94
C ALA A 58 -12.60 6.52 15.43
N GLU A 59 -12.59 7.84 15.55
CA GLU A 59 -11.50 8.74 15.23
C GLU A 59 -10.23 8.48 16.04
N ALA A 60 -10.31 7.82 17.19
CA ALA A 60 -9.13 7.43 17.96
C ALA A 60 -8.28 6.33 17.28
N VAL A 61 -8.78 5.69 16.21
CA VAL A 61 -8.06 4.66 15.46
C VAL A 61 -7.53 5.21 14.15
N ALA A 62 -6.23 5.06 13.90
CA ALA A 62 -5.62 5.32 12.60
C ALA A 62 -5.42 4.02 11.82
N PHE A 63 -5.71 4.04 10.52
CA PHE A 63 -5.48 2.94 9.59
C PHE A 63 -4.38 3.33 8.61
N SER A 64 -3.35 2.49 8.51
CA SER A 64 -2.27 2.67 7.54
C SER A 64 -2.35 1.58 6.47
N VAL A 65 -2.44 2.00 5.20
CA VAL A 65 -2.60 1.09 4.05
C VAL A 65 -1.32 1.07 3.23
N THR A 66 -0.81 -0.13 2.94
CA THR A 66 0.44 -0.31 2.19
C THR A 66 0.27 -0.04 0.69
N THR A 67 1.38 0.18 -0.02
CA THR A 67 1.36 0.43 -1.47
C THR A 67 1.06 -0.84 -2.29
N PRO A 68 0.21 -0.75 -3.34
CA PRO A 68 0.01 -1.83 -4.32
C PRO A 68 1.28 -2.23 -5.07
N SER A 69 2.27 -1.34 -5.20
CA SER A 69 3.47 -1.61 -5.99
C SER A 69 4.44 -2.59 -5.33
N GLY A 70 4.27 -2.86 -4.03
CA GLY A 70 5.13 -3.75 -3.24
C GLY A 70 4.38 -4.80 -2.42
N THR A 71 3.05 -4.84 -2.52
CA THR A 71 2.21 -5.76 -1.73
C THR A 71 1.04 -6.26 -2.59
N PRO A 72 0.46 -7.45 -2.30
CA PRO A 72 -0.70 -7.95 -3.03
C PRO A 72 -2.01 -7.21 -2.69
N ILE A 73 -1.92 -6.04 -2.04
CA ILE A 73 -3.09 -5.30 -1.54
C ILE A 73 -3.96 -4.71 -2.66
N SER A 74 -3.46 -4.68 -3.91
CA SER A 74 -4.19 -4.13 -5.06
C SER A 74 -5.57 -4.76 -5.24
N ASP A 75 -5.70 -6.06 -4.96
CA ASP A 75 -6.96 -6.80 -5.15
C ASP A 75 -7.96 -6.57 -4.01
N SER A 76 -7.48 -6.01 -2.88
CA SER A 76 -8.24 -5.90 -1.63
C SER A 76 -8.43 -4.46 -1.15
N ILE A 77 -7.81 -3.48 -1.82
CA ILE A 77 -7.78 -2.09 -1.36
C ILE A 77 -9.19 -1.51 -1.19
N ASP A 78 -10.09 -1.76 -2.14
CA ASP A 78 -11.48 -1.29 -2.07
C ASP A 78 -12.24 -1.86 -0.86
N TRP A 79 -11.97 -3.12 -0.48
CA TRP A 79 -12.60 -3.75 0.68
C TRP A 79 -12.07 -3.19 1.99
N ILE A 80 -10.77 -2.94 2.07
CA ILE A 80 -10.12 -2.30 3.23
C ILE A 80 -10.68 -0.88 3.40
N GLU A 81 -10.77 -0.14 2.31
CA GLU A 81 -11.32 1.20 2.25
C GLU A 81 -12.78 1.29 2.69
N ARG A 82 -13.61 0.31 2.29
CA ARG A 82 -15.00 0.20 2.74
C ARG A 82 -15.06 -0.12 4.23
N PHE A 83 -14.21 -1.00 4.73
CA PHE A 83 -14.13 -1.31 6.16
C PHE A 83 -13.77 -0.07 6.99
N ILE A 84 -12.75 0.70 6.60
CA ILE A 84 -12.32 1.92 7.32
C ILE A 84 -13.46 2.93 7.37
N ARG A 85 -14.13 3.18 6.23
CA ARG A 85 -15.29 4.08 6.16
C ARG A 85 -16.46 3.61 7.01
N HIS A 86 -16.73 2.30 7.04
CA HIS A 86 -17.79 1.73 7.86
C HIS A 86 -17.47 1.73 9.35
N PHE A 87 -16.20 1.52 9.72
CA PHE A 87 -15.73 1.68 11.09
C PHE A 87 -15.95 3.11 11.59
N GLY A 88 -15.83 4.09 10.68
CA GLY A 88 -16.16 5.49 10.91
C GLY A 88 -14.95 6.34 11.31
N SER A 89 -13.73 5.85 11.12
CA SER A 89 -12.53 6.66 11.37
C SER A 89 -12.18 7.51 10.14
N PRO A 90 -11.97 8.83 10.29
CA PRO A 90 -11.42 9.67 9.24
C PRO A 90 -9.90 9.49 9.06
N ASN A 91 -9.23 8.78 9.96
CA ASN A 91 -7.77 8.70 10.02
C ASN A 91 -7.23 7.55 9.15
N ALA A 92 -7.42 7.65 7.84
CA ALA A 92 -6.79 6.77 6.85
C ALA A 92 -5.51 7.41 6.30
N CYS A 93 -4.40 6.69 6.35
CA CYS A 93 -3.10 7.15 5.88
C CYS A 93 -2.56 6.20 4.82
N TYR A 94 -2.19 6.74 3.66
CA TYR A 94 -1.62 5.99 2.56
C TYR A 94 -0.13 6.34 2.39
N GLY A 95 0.54 5.64 1.49
CA GLY A 95 1.87 6.06 1.01
C GLY A 95 1.80 6.98 -0.21
N THR A 96 0.61 7.18 -0.79
CA THR A 96 0.41 7.87 -2.06
C THR A 96 0.73 9.36 -1.96
N GLU A 97 0.46 9.96 -0.82
CA GLU A 97 0.71 11.37 -0.46
C GLU A 97 2.18 11.73 -0.69
N ILE A 98 3.09 10.80 -0.37
CA ILE A 98 4.53 10.95 -0.58
C ILE A 98 4.93 10.48 -1.99
N CYS A 99 4.34 9.36 -2.46
CA CYS A 99 4.81 8.68 -3.66
C CYS A 99 4.36 9.32 -4.97
N ASN A 100 3.07 9.65 -5.11
CA ASN A 100 2.46 9.89 -6.42
C ASN A 100 1.37 10.99 -6.45
N TRP A 101 0.86 11.40 -5.29
CA TRP A 101 -0.28 12.32 -5.19
C TRP A 101 -0.05 13.63 -5.97
N HIS A 102 1.11 14.25 -5.81
CA HIS A 102 1.45 15.50 -6.48
C HIS A 102 1.38 15.37 -8.02
N LYS A 103 1.80 14.23 -8.57
CA LYS A 103 1.76 13.97 -10.02
C LYS A 103 0.33 13.79 -10.51
N ASP A 104 -0.48 13.03 -9.78
CA ASP A 104 -1.84 12.68 -10.22
C ASP A 104 -2.80 13.86 -10.11
N PHE A 105 -2.64 14.72 -9.11
CA PHE A 105 -3.59 15.80 -8.80
C PHE A 105 -3.18 17.18 -9.33
N ALA A 106 -1.89 17.48 -9.51
CA ALA A 106 -1.46 18.80 -9.96
C ALA A 106 -2.06 19.20 -11.32
N HIS A 107 -2.21 18.25 -12.23
CA HIS A 107 -2.80 18.48 -13.56
C HIS A 107 -4.23 19.02 -13.48
N ALA A 108 -5.02 18.57 -12.49
CA ALA A 108 -6.39 19.01 -12.32
C ALA A 108 -6.47 20.49 -11.89
N PHE A 109 -5.52 20.96 -11.08
CA PHE A 109 -5.46 22.37 -10.67
C PHE A 109 -5.03 23.30 -11.80
N THR A 110 -4.18 22.81 -12.72
CA THR A 110 -3.66 23.63 -13.82
C THR A 110 -4.55 23.59 -15.07
N PHE A 111 -5.09 22.41 -15.40
CA PHE A 111 -5.78 22.17 -16.67
C PHE A 111 -7.23 21.68 -16.51
N GLY A 112 -7.71 21.51 -15.28
CA GLY A 112 -9.08 21.03 -15.01
C GLY A 112 -9.31 19.54 -15.29
N SER A 113 -8.26 18.78 -15.60
CA SER A 113 -8.35 17.35 -15.92
C SER A 113 -7.21 16.55 -15.27
N GLY A 114 -7.40 15.24 -15.15
CA GLY A 114 -6.31 14.33 -14.75
C GLY A 114 -5.15 14.36 -15.76
N MET A 115 -3.98 13.91 -15.31
CA MET A 115 -2.79 13.83 -16.17
C MET A 115 -3.04 12.84 -17.33
N PRO A 116 -2.95 13.28 -18.60
CA PRO A 116 -3.16 12.40 -19.74
C PRO A 116 -1.97 11.46 -19.96
N ALA A 117 -2.21 10.36 -20.65
CA ALA A 117 -1.12 9.54 -21.17
C ALA A 117 -0.37 10.32 -22.27
N ALA A 118 0.96 10.20 -22.29
CA ALA A 118 1.78 10.79 -23.33
C ALA A 118 1.57 10.07 -24.69
N ASP A 119 1.39 10.84 -25.76
CA ASP A 119 1.24 10.33 -27.13
C ASP A 119 2.61 10.00 -27.75
N TYR A 120 3.22 8.92 -27.25
CA TYR A 120 4.54 8.49 -27.71
C TYR A 120 4.62 8.19 -29.22
N PRO A 121 3.61 7.56 -29.88
CA PRO A 121 3.70 7.25 -31.31
C PRO A 121 3.84 8.46 -32.24
N ASN A 122 3.23 9.60 -31.90
CA ASN A 122 3.25 10.80 -32.74
C ASN A 122 4.24 11.87 -32.26
N ALA A 123 5.00 11.61 -31.20
CA ALA A 123 5.94 12.58 -30.64
C ALA A 123 7.22 12.69 -31.49
N GLU A 124 7.46 13.87 -32.06
CA GLU A 124 8.74 14.20 -32.71
C GLU A 124 9.88 14.39 -31.70
N THR A 125 9.54 14.72 -30.45
CA THR A 125 10.50 14.93 -29.36
C THR A 125 9.91 14.49 -28.03
N ILE A 126 10.71 13.80 -27.22
CA ILE A 126 10.34 13.34 -25.88
C ILE A 126 11.33 13.95 -24.88
N MET A 127 10.82 14.78 -23.96
CA MET A 127 11.63 15.36 -22.88
C MET A 127 11.51 14.50 -21.61
N LEU A 128 12.66 14.12 -21.07
CA LEU A 128 12.78 13.27 -19.88
C LEU A 128 13.32 14.08 -18.71
N TRP A 129 12.44 14.66 -17.91
CA TRP A 129 12.85 15.47 -16.76
C TRP A 129 12.80 14.64 -15.47
N GLY A 130 13.96 14.45 -14.83
CA GLY A 130 14.07 13.73 -13.54
C GLY A 130 13.77 12.22 -13.60
N HIS A 131 13.68 11.62 -14.80
CA HIS A 131 13.34 10.20 -14.97
C HIS A 131 14.57 9.32 -15.23
N ASN A 132 14.67 8.19 -14.52
CA ASN A 132 15.70 7.17 -14.76
C ASN A 132 15.09 5.85 -15.30
N TYR A 133 15.03 5.73 -16.62
CA TYR A 133 14.36 4.63 -17.32
C TYR A 133 15.07 3.27 -17.20
N CYS A 134 16.40 3.25 -17.05
CA CYS A 134 17.16 2.01 -17.01
C CYS A 134 16.98 1.24 -15.70
N ALA A 135 16.56 1.91 -14.63
CA ALA A 135 16.49 1.31 -13.29
C ALA A 135 15.05 1.19 -12.72
N ALA A 136 14.11 2.05 -13.11
CA ALA A 136 12.86 2.22 -12.37
C ALA A 136 11.56 1.87 -13.13
N ILE A 137 11.45 2.09 -14.45
CA ILE A 137 10.17 2.00 -15.18
C ILE A 137 10.35 1.32 -16.53
N ARG A 138 9.58 0.23 -16.80
CA ARG A 138 9.56 -0.44 -18.10
C ARG A 138 8.52 0.24 -19.01
N MET A 139 8.96 0.84 -20.12
CA MET A 139 8.05 1.18 -21.21
C MET A 139 7.50 -0.11 -21.83
N ARG A 140 6.18 -0.28 -21.83
CA ARG A 140 5.53 -1.35 -22.58
C ARG A 140 5.55 -0.95 -24.05
N ARG A 141 6.43 -1.55 -24.85
CA ARG A 141 6.34 -1.43 -26.32
C ARG A 141 4.95 -1.89 -26.75
N GLY A 142 4.18 -0.99 -27.36
CA GLY A 142 2.99 -1.38 -28.11
C GLY A 142 3.40 -2.38 -29.18
N ARG A 143 2.70 -3.51 -29.25
CA ARG A 143 2.89 -4.50 -30.30
C ARG A 143 2.38 -3.85 -31.59
N GLN A 144 3.28 -3.34 -32.44
CA GLN A 144 2.90 -2.99 -33.80
C GLN A 144 2.46 -4.28 -34.49
N SER A 145 1.19 -4.33 -34.87
CA SER A 145 0.65 -5.32 -35.79
C SER A 145 1.01 -4.83 -37.18
N GLY A 146 1.95 -5.53 -37.83
CA GLY A 146 2.11 -5.52 -39.28
C GLY A 146 1.54 -6.80 -39.84
#